data_AF-T0KHN0-F1
#
_entry.id   AF-T0KHN0-F1
#
_cell.length_a   1.000
_cell.length_b   1.000
_cell.length_c   1.000
_cell.angle_alpha   90.00
_cell.angle_beta   90.00
_cell.angle_gamma   90.00
#
_symmetry.space_group_name_H-M   'P 1'
#
loop_
_entity.id
_entity.type
_entity.pdbx_description
1 polymer ?
#
loop_
_entity_poly.entity_id
_entity_poly.type
_entity_poly.pdbx_seq_one_letter_code
_entity_poly.pdbx_strand_id
1 'polypeptide(L)'
;WQYRPAAPGSWTYRSDAAGSVAQFGTQASIRCDIATRRIRIARAGGTQGPLTIRTSFGAVSWPATASGGAMPELVAVRAANDVVLDQIAYSRGRFALEAAGLPMLILPPWAEVARVIEDCRA
;
A
#
# COMPACT_ATOMS: atom_id res chain seq x y z
N TRP A 1 17.32 2.46 -4.09
CA TRP A 1 16.08 1.69 -4.24
C TRP A 1 15.60 1.66 -5.70
N GLN A 2 15.66 2.77 -6.44
CA GLN A 2 15.27 2.88 -7.87
C GLN A 2 15.96 1.91 -8.84
N TYR A 3 17.07 1.29 -8.47
CA TYR A 3 17.76 0.27 -9.30
C TYR A 3 17.57 -1.16 -8.80
N ARG A 4 16.87 -1.34 -7.67
CA ARG A 4 16.56 -2.67 -7.12
C ARG A 4 15.31 -3.22 -7.81
N PRO A 5 15.26 -4.53 -8.11
CA PRO A 5 14.07 -5.14 -8.69
C PRO A 5 12.89 -5.04 -7.72
N ALA A 6 11.68 -5.08 -8.27
CA ALA A 6 10.48 -5.27 -7.46
C ALA A 6 10.53 -6.65 -6.77
N ALA A 7 9.85 -6.78 -5.65
CA ALA A 7 9.65 -8.06 -5.00
C ALA A 7 8.99 -9.05 -5.97
N PRO A 8 9.37 -10.34 -5.94
CA PRO A 8 8.71 -11.34 -6.74
C PRO A 8 7.25 -11.48 -6.30
N GLY A 9 6.34 -11.54 -7.26
CA GLY A 9 4.92 -11.66 -7.00
C GLY A 9 4.09 -10.89 -8.02
N SER A 10 2.78 -10.95 -7.86
CA SER A 10 1.82 -10.23 -8.68
C SER A 10 0.73 -9.64 -7.82
N TRP A 11 0.18 -8.52 -8.29
CA TRP A 11 -1.06 -8.00 -7.73
C TRP A 11 -2.22 -8.91 -8.15
N THR A 12 -3.20 -9.01 -7.26
CA THR A 12 -4.50 -9.59 -7.54
C THR A 12 -5.55 -8.62 -7.05
N TYR A 13 -6.46 -8.24 -7.94
CA TYR A 13 -7.58 -7.36 -7.61
C TYR A 13 -8.81 -8.18 -7.26
N ARG A 14 -9.54 -7.76 -6.22
CA ARG A 14 -10.89 -8.24 -5.89
C ARG A 14 -11.75 -7.08 -5.42
N SER A 15 -13.04 -7.14 -5.74
CA SER A 15 -14.06 -6.22 -5.22
C SER A 15 -15.08 -7.00 -4.39
N ASP A 16 -15.51 -6.41 -3.28
CA ASP A 16 -16.53 -6.93 -2.37
C ASP A 16 -17.50 -5.82 -1.94
N ALA A 17 -18.55 -6.15 -1.20
CA ALA A 17 -19.54 -5.17 -0.76
C ALA A 17 -18.97 -4.06 0.15
N ALA A 18 -17.83 -4.30 0.79
CA ALA A 18 -17.15 -3.35 1.65
C ALA A 18 -16.05 -2.53 0.92
N GLY A 19 -15.83 -2.78 -0.37
CA GLY A 19 -14.97 -1.96 -1.23
C GLY A 19 -14.15 -2.80 -2.22
N SER A 20 -12.90 -2.43 -2.44
CA SER A 20 -11.99 -3.16 -3.32
C SER A 20 -10.61 -3.33 -2.70
N VAL A 21 -9.88 -4.36 -3.12
CA VAL A 21 -8.56 -4.70 -2.61
C VAL A 21 -7.65 -5.16 -3.73
N ALA A 22 -6.42 -4.63 -3.72
CA ALA A 22 -5.29 -5.12 -4.47
C ALA A 22 -4.37 -5.83 -3.47
N GLN A 23 -4.13 -7.12 -3.67
CA GLN A 23 -3.32 -7.95 -2.79
C GLN A 23 -2.05 -8.38 -3.53
N PHE A 24 -0.88 -8.17 -2.92
CA PHE A 24 0.41 -8.65 -3.42
C PHE A 24 0.88 -9.83 -2.57
N GLY A 25 0.36 -11.02 -2.90
CA GLY A 25 0.57 -12.23 -2.11
C GLY A 25 0.27 -12.01 -0.63
N THR A 26 1.19 -12.38 0.25
CA THR A 26 1.10 -12.13 1.69
C THR A 26 1.92 -10.93 2.14
N GLN A 27 2.52 -10.15 1.22
CA GLN A 27 3.52 -9.13 1.57
C GLN A 27 2.92 -7.74 1.76
N ALA A 28 1.87 -7.41 1.00
CA ALA A 28 1.19 -6.13 1.07
C ALA A 28 -0.24 -6.19 0.54
N SER A 29 -1.06 -5.25 1.00
CA SER A 29 -2.40 -5.02 0.45
C SER A 29 -2.72 -3.53 0.40
N ILE A 30 -3.52 -3.15 -0.57
CA ILE A 30 -4.13 -1.82 -0.68
C ILE A 30 -5.63 -2.05 -0.78
N ARG A 31 -6.38 -1.61 0.22
CA ARG A 31 -7.83 -1.79 0.31
C ARG A 31 -8.54 -0.45 0.39
N CYS A 32 -9.55 -0.28 -0.44
CA CYS A 32 -10.57 0.74 -0.21
C CYS A 32 -11.62 0.23 0.76
N ASP A 33 -11.92 1.03 1.78
CA ASP A 33 -13.14 0.96 2.57
C ASP A 33 -14.11 2.01 2.02
N ILE A 34 -15.12 1.55 1.26
CA ILE A 34 -16.01 2.46 0.53
C ILE A 34 -16.97 3.20 1.46
N ALA A 35 -17.33 2.59 2.60
CA ALA A 35 -18.22 3.19 3.59
C ALA A 35 -17.62 4.45 4.22
N THR A 36 -16.29 4.45 4.42
CA THR A 36 -15.57 5.59 5.02
C THR A 36 -14.72 6.38 4.03
N ARG A 37 -14.66 5.96 2.77
CA ARG A 37 -13.82 6.56 1.71
C ARG A 37 -12.35 6.64 2.13
N ARG A 38 -11.85 5.54 2.72
CA ARG A 38 -10.48 5.45 3.22
C ARG A 38 -9.72 4.32 2.54
N ILE A 39 -8.48 4.61 2.18
CA ILE A 39 -7.51 3.63 1.72
C ILE A 39 -6.71 3.12 2.91
N ARG A 40 -6.63 1.79 3.03
CA ARG A 40 -5.77 1.06 3.96
C ARG A 40 -4.63 0.48 3.15
N ILE A 41 -3.40 0.86 3.47
CA ILE A 41 -2.19 0.22 2.93
C ILE A 41 -1.60 -0.62 4.06
N ALA A 42 -1.58 -1.93 3.86
CA ALA A 42 -0.99 -2.87 4.80
C ALA A 42 0.31 -3.45 4.23
N ARG A 43 1.24 -3.72 5.14
CA ARG A 43 2.51 -4.37 4.88
C ARG A 43 2.69 -5.50 5.89
N ALA A 44 3.13 -6.66 5.43
CA ALA A 44 3.42 -7.77 6.32
C ALA A 44 4.58 -7.48 7.29
N GLY A 45 4.39 -7.91 8.54
CA GLY A 45 5.28 -7.70 9.66
C GLY A 45 5.29 -6.26 10.16
N GLY A 46 6.32 -5.95 10.95
CA GLY A 46 6.58 -4.62 11.48
C GLY A 46 6.08 -4.46 12.92
N THR A 47 6.64 -3.48 13.60
CA THR A 47 6.22 -3.07 14.95
C THR A 47 5.51 -1.71 14.86
N GLN A 48 4.93 -1.27 15.97
CA GLN A 48 4.26 0.02 16.04
C GLN A 48 5.22 1.14 15.62
N GLY A 49 4.83 1.93 14.60
CA GLY A 49 5.67 2.97 14.02
C GLY A 49 5.11 3.48 12.69
N PRO A 50 5.74 4.49 12.08
CA PRO A 50 5.30 4.99 10.78
C PRO A 50 5.57 3.97 9.66
N LEU A 51 4.66 3.93 8.68
CA LEU A 51 4.88 3.30 7.39
C LEU A 51 5.34 4.38 6.41
N THR A 52 6.55 4.25 5.87
CA THR A 52 7.08 5.18 4.87
C THR A 52 6.78 4.66 3.47
N ILE A 53 6.13 5.49 2.68
CA ILE A 53 5.82 5.26 1.27
C ILE A 53 6.84 6.03 0.46
N ARG A 54 7.61 5.32 -0.36
CA ARG A 54 8.60 5.92 -1.26
C ARG A 54 8.18 5.73 -2.70
N THR A 55 8.03 6.84 -3.43
CA THR A 55 7.65 6.88 -4.85
C THR A 55 8.75 7.60 -5.64
N SER A 56 8.60 7.70 -6.96
CA SER A 56 9.49 8.54 -7.78
C SER A 56 9.36 10.04 -7.48
N PHE A 57 8.33 10.46 -6.73
CA PHE A 57 8.08 11.86 -6.36
C PHE A 57 8.69 12.24 -5.00
N GLY A 58 9.09 11.26 -4.19
CA GLY A 58 9.64 11.50 -2.86
C GLY A 58 9.30 10.37 -1.88
N ALA A 59 9.54 10.61 -0.60
CA ALA A 59 9.13 9.72 0.47
C ALA A 59 8.24 10.46 1.46
N VAL A 60 7.14 9.81 1.86
CA VAL A 60 6.19 10.34 2.85
C VAL A 60 5.98 9.28 3.92
N SER A 61 6.00 9.70 5.18
CA SER A 61 5.75 8.81 6.32
C SER A 61 4.33 8.99 6.82
N TRP A 62 3.58 7.90 6.89
CA TRP A 62 2.25 7.87 7.44
C TRP A 62 2.24 7.20 8.82
N PRO A 63 1.59 7.81 9.83
CA PRO A 63 1.16 7.08 11.00
C PRO A 63 0.49 5.76 10.63
N ALA A 64 0.98 4.68 11.23
CA ALA A 64 0.49 3.34 11.01
C ALA A 64 0.33 2.62 12.35
N THR A 65 -0.54 1.62 12.37
CA THR A 65 -0.83 0.79 13.53
C THR A 65 -0.38 -0.63 13.23
N ALA A 66 0.40 -1.21 14.14
CA ALA A 66 0.73 -2.62 14.06
C ALA A 66 -0.48 -3.46 14.50
N SER A 67 -0.87 -4.41 13.66
CA SER A 67 -1.84 -5.45 13.98
C SER A 67 -1.09 -6.76 14.25
N GLY A 68 -1.22 -7.27 15.46
CA GLY A 68 -0.74 -8.61 15.81
C GLY A 68 -1.67 -9.71 15.28
N GLY A 69 -1.24 -10.97 15.41
CA GLY A 69 -2.02 -12.15 15.00
C GLY A 69 -1.16 -13.21 14.31
N ALA A 70 -1.80 -14.20 13.68
CA ALA A 70 -1.12 -15.26 12.94
C ALA A 70 -0.32 -14.71 11.73
N MET A 71 -0.76 -13.59 11.16
CA MET A 71 -0.07 -12.82 10.12
C MET A 71 0.04 -11.37 10.61
N PRO A 72 1.16 -10.97 11.25
CA PRO A 72 1.33 -9.60 11.72
C PRO A 72 1.43 -8.64 10.53
N GLU A 73 0.89 -7.44 10.66
CA GLU A 73 0.94 -6.40 9.63
C GLU A 73 1.07 -5.00 10.23
N LEU A 74 1.71 -4.09 9.50
CA LEU A 74 1.71 -2.66 9.77
C LEU A 74 0.77 -1.96 8.78
N VAL A 75 -0.24 -1.26 9.30
CA VAL A 75 -1.33 -0.71 8.49
C VAL A 75 -1.39 0.80 8.62
N ALA A 76 -1.26 1.51 7.50
CA ALA A 76 -1.52 2.93 7.40
C ALA A 76 -2.89 3.18 6.77
N VAL A 77 -3.61 4.19 7.25
CA VAL A 77 -4.94 4.55 6.74
C VAL A 77 -4.97 6.01 6.33
N ARG A 78 -5.47 6.29 5.13
CA ARG A 78 -5.62 7.65 4.58
C ARG A 78 -6.96 7.86 3.91
N ALA A 79 -7.34 9.13 3.79
CA ALA A 79 -8.49 9.51 2.99
C ALA A 79 -8.22 9.23 1.51
N ALA A 80 -9.26 8.88 0.75
CA ALA A 80 -9.13 8.56 -0.68
C ALA A 80 -8.63 9.72 -1.54
N ASN A 81 -8.68 10.96 -1.04
CA ASN A 81 -8.19 12.17 -1.71
C ASN A 81 -6.73 12.54 -1.35
N ASP A 82 -6.00 11.70 -0.61
CA ASP A 82 -4.58 11.94 -0.32
C ASP A 82 -3.76 11.89 -1.62
N VAL A 83 -3.02 12.97 -1.91
CA VAL A 83 -2.22 13.14 -3.13
C VAL A 83 -1.12 12.09 -3.29
N VAL A 84 -0.65 11.49 -2.19
CA VAL A 84 0.37 10.44 -2.26
C VAL A 84 -0.18 9.17 -2.93
N LEU A 85 -1.50 8.96 -2.93
CA LEU A 85 -2.12 7.87 -3.69
C LEU A 85 -1.87 8.02 -5.19
N ASP A 86 -1.95 9.23 -5.73
CA ASP A 86 -1.59 9.51 -7.13
C ASP A 86 -0.09 9.31 -7.36
N GLN A 87 0.75 9.72 -6.41
CA GLN A 87 2.19 9.50 -6.50
C GLN A 87 2.56 8.02 -6.52
N ILE A 88 1.79 7.15 -5.85
CA ILE A 88 1.93 5.70 -5.92
C ILE A 88 1.53 5.20 -7.32
N ALA A 89 0.31 5.54 -7.77
CA ALA A 89 -0.24 5.07 -9.04
C ALA A 89 0.61 5.49 -10.25
N TYR A 90 1.18 6.70 -10.21
CA TYR A 90 2.02 7.24 -11.28
C TYR A 90 3.53 7.09 -11.02
N SER A 91 3.93 6.29 -10.04
CA SER A 91 5.35 6.08 -9.76
C SER A 91 6.06 5.42 -10.96
N ARG A 92 7.28 5.85 -11.28
CA ARG A 92 8.02 5.32 -12.43
C ARG A 92 8.54 3.91 -12.16
N GLY A 93 7.74 2.91 -12.57
CA GLY A 93 8.08 1.48 -12.57
C GLY A 93 8.01 0.79 -11.21
N ARG A 94 8.25 1.49 -10.08
CA ARG A 94 8.14 0.93 -8.73
C ARG A 94 7.91 1.99 -7.67
N PHE A 95 7.33 1.57 -6.55
CA PHE A 95 7.29 2.29 -5.29
C PHE A 95 7.74 1.35 -4.17
N ALA A 96 7.93 1.84 -2.95
CA ALA A 96 8.33 1.02 -1.83
C ALA A 96 7.55 1.33 -0.55
N LEU A 97 7.36 0.28 0.25
CA LEU A 97 6.88 0.36 1.62
C LEU A 97 8.06 0.08 2.56
N GLU A 98 8.28 0.98 3.50
CA GLU A 98 9.38 0.99 4.45
C GLU A 98 8.82 1.05 5.88
N ALA A 99 9.42 0.29 6.79
CA ALA A 99 9.01 0.16 8.19
C ALA A 99 10.24 -0.23 9.00
N ALA A 100 10.31 0.23 10.24
CA ALA A 100 11.46 -0.02 11.11
C ALA A 100 11.70 -1.53 11.29
N GLY A 101 12.97 -1.96 11.21
CA GLY A 101 13.36 -3.35 11.40
C GLY A 101 13.00 -4.30 10.25
N LEU A 102 12.41 -3.82 9.15
CA LEU A 102 12.07 -4.64 7.98
C LEU A 102 12.86 -4.23 6.74
N PRO A 103 13.26 -5.19 5.88
CA PRO A 103 13.88 -4.87 4.58
C PRO A 103 12.87 -4.14 3.71
N MET A 104 13.28 -3.12 2.95
CA MET A 104 12.38 -2.36 2.05
C MET A 104 11.59 -3.29 1.09
N LEU A 105 10.27 -3.13 1.05
CA LEU A 105 9.39 -3.89 0.15
C LEU A 105 9.11 -3.05 -1.08
N ILE A 106 9.71 -3.41 -2.22
CA ILE A 106 9.56 -2.70 -3.48
C ILE A 106 8.46 -3.35 -4.29
N LEU A 107 7.47 -2.58 -4.72
CA LEU A 107 6.26 -3.06 -5.37
C LEU A 107 6.07 -2.37 -6.73
N PRO A 108 5.49 -3.05 -7.72
CA PRO A 108 5.13 -2.41 -8.98
C PRO A 108 3.82 -1.61 -8.84
N PRO A 109 3.67 -0.44 -9.47
CA PRO A 109 2.44 0.36 -9.46
C PRO A 109 1.53 -0.08 -10.63
N TRP A 110 1.11 -1.36 -10.63
CA TRP A 110 0.26 -1.90 -11.71
C TRP A 110 -1.21 -1.47 -11.58
N ALA A 111 -2.00 -1.81 -12.60
CA ALA A 111 -3.37 -1.35 -12.78
C ALA A 111 -4.29 -1.65 -11.59
N GLU A 112 -4.07 -2.75 -10.87
CA GLU A 112 -4.84 -3.14 -9.68
C GLU A 112 -4.76 -2.08 -8.58
N VAL A 113 -3.57 -1.47 -8.40
CA VAL A 113 -3.36 -0.41 -7.40
C VAL A 113 -4.12 0.85 -7.77
N ALA A 114 -3.99 1.29 -9.03
CA ALA A 114 -4.72 2.45 -9.54
C ALA A 114 -6.23 2.24 -9.44
N ARG A 115 -6.71 1.03 -9.78
CA ARG A 115 -8.12 0.67 -9.74
C ARG A 115 -8.73 0.80 -8.35
N VAL A 116 -8.04 0.33 -7.31
CA VAL A 116 -8.51 0.47 -5.92
C VAL A 116 -8.58 1.94 -5.50
N ILE A 117 -7.61 2.76 -5.91
CA ILE A 117 -7.59 4.20 -5.61
C ILE A 117 -8.78 4.90 -6.29
N GLU A 118 -9.05 4.57 -7.56
CA GLU A 118 -10.19 5.10 -8.32
C GLU A 118 -11.53 4.69 -7.71
N ASP A 119 -11.73 3.39 -7.42
CA ASP A 119 -12.96 2.89 -6.78
C ASP A 119 -13.24 3.63 -5.48
N CYS A 120 -12.19 3.99 -4.73
CA CYS A 120 -12.36 4.68 -3.46
C CYS A 120 -12.76 6.15 -3.59
N ARG A 121 -12.52 6.77 -4.75
CA ARG A 121 -12.84 8.17 -5.02
C ARG A 121 -14.22 8.36 -5.67
N ALA A 122 -14.69 7.37 -6.43
CA ALA A 122 -15.94 7.40 -7.19
C ALA A 122 -17.17 7.32 -6.29
#